data_AF-A0A7S1X506-F1
#
_entry.id   AF-A0A7S1X506-F1
#
_cell.length_a   1.000
_cell.length_b   1.000
_cell.length_c   1.000
_cell.angle_alpha   90.00
_cell.angle_beta   90.00
_cell.angle_gamma   90.00
#
_symmetry.space_group_name_H-M   'P 1'
#
loop_
_entity.id
_entity.type
_entity.pdbx_description
1 polymer ?
#
loop_
_entity_poly.entity_id
_entity_poly.type
_entity_poly.pdbx_seq_one_letter_code
_entity_poly.pdbx_strand_id
1 'polypeptide(L)'
;MALLTAAAKGFSRRALPVALTGLRSATSSRLPDLQPLTQAHRQAYVPYVSAFFAGNNSGRGFAAAAGLSQETIDICKSTAPVLAEHGYSITKTMYSKMLADHPDVSELFNKTHQQEINGQKAFQPQALASAVHAYASHMDDLGALTTAVERIAHKHVSVMVTPEQYDIVGANLLWAIKEVLGDAATPQVISAWGEAYGFLANVFINREKQLYDEFAASPNGWRGWKEFEVVRKEIEVYSIMSVYLRPKDGKGVPSFLPGQYIGLRANVPGEGIVVRNYSLSSAPASDVFRITVKRDRPKGKMAPYGVMSYYIHDRLDIGDTIEVSQPAGDFWFQEDGSSKPLVLIAGGIGITPVISILEHIVQNKIPRHVTVFASVRSSKLEPYSEALKEIAVSN
;
A
#
# COMPACT_ATOMS: atom_id res chain seq x y z
N MET A 1 2.47 2.42 9.68
CA MET A 1 3.23 2.51 8.41
C MET A 1 2.37 2.86 7.20
N ALA A 2 1.06 2.64 7.29
CA ALA A 2 0.20 2.53 6.13
C ALA A 2 -0.48 3.84 5.71
N LEU A 3 -0.76 4.77 6.64
CA LEU A 3 -1.47 6.01 6.31
C LEU A 3 -0.77 6.87 5.24
N LEU A 4 0.58 6.87 5.11
CA LEU A 4 1.27 8.04 4.51
C LEU A 4 2.42 7.75 3.52
N THR A 5 2.94 6.52 3.47
CA THR A 5 4.00 6.14 2.51
C THR A 5 3.52 6.15 1.05
N ALA A 6 2.26 5.81 0.81
CA ALA A 6 1.65 5.83 -0.52
C ALA A 6 1.42 7.26 -1.03
N ALA A 7 1.02 8.17 -0.15
CA ALA A 7 0.81 9.58 -0.43
C ALA A 7 2.11 10.27 -0.90
N ALA A 8 3.23 10.11 -0.17
CA ALA A 8 4.50 10.77 -0.53
C ALA A 8 5.02 10.45 -1.94
N LYS A 9 4.74 9.25 -2.48
CA LYS A 9 5.10 8.87 -3.86
C LYS A 9 4.04 9.24 -4.91
N GLY A 10 2.79 9.41 -4.52
CA GLY A 10 1.68 9.83 -5.39
C GLY A 10 1.66 11.34 -5.67
N PHE A 11 1.94 12.15 -4.64
CA PHE A 11 1.87 13.61 -4.73
C PHE A 11 3.09 14.27 -5.41
N SER A 12 4.24 13.58 -5.48
CA SER A 12 5.50 14.12 -6.03
C SER A 12 5.60 14.13 -7.57
N ARG A 13 4.64 13.61 -8.33
CA ARG A 13 4.77 13.46 -9.80
C ARG A 13 4.36 14.68 -10.65
N ARG A 14 4.37 15.89 -10.08
CA ARG A 14 4.38 17.13 -10.85
C ARG A 14 5.60 17.98 -10.48
N ALA A 15 6.79 17.52 -10.87
CA ALA A 15 7.97 18.39 -10.93
C ALA A 15 8.01 19.05 -12.32
N LEU A 16 8.04 20.37 -12.31
CA LEU A 16 8.25 21.26 -13.46
C LEU A 16 9.55 20.90 -14.23
N PRO A 17 9.61 21.13 -15.55
CA PRO A 17 10.77 20.83 -16.37
C PRO A 17 11.88 21.86 -16.12
N VAL A 18 13.05 21.39 -15.71
CA VAL A 18 14.29 22.17 -15.80
C VAL A 18 14.82 22.00 -17.22
N ALA A 19 14.89 23.13 -17.93
CA ALA A 19 15.43 23.23 -19.27
C ALA A 19 16.94 22.94 -19.30
N LEU A 20 17.36 22.10 -20.24
CA LEU A 20 18.70 22.14 -20.83
C LEU A 20 18.55 22.05 -22.35
N THR A 21 18.95 23.15 -22.99
CA THR A 21 19.10 23.40 -24.41
C THR A 21 20.24 22.58 -25.02
N GLY A 22 20.06 22.08 -26.25
CA GLY A 22 21.15 21.50 -27.05
C GLY A 22 20.71 20.62 -28.23
N LEU A 23 20.40 21.24 -29.37
CA LEU A 23 19.95 20.68 -30.65
C LEU A 23 20.76 19.49 -31.21
N ARG A 24 20.08 18.51 -31.83
CA ARG A 24 20.04 18.30 -33.30
C ARG A 24 19.07 17.18 -33.74
N SER A 25 18.66 17.29 -34.99
CA SER A 25 17.45 16.85 -35.68
C SER A 25 17.33 15.37 -36.09
N ALA A 26 16.10 14.85 -36.19
CA ALA A 26 15.56 14.23 -37.42
C ALA A 26 14.03 13.97 -37.34
N THR A 27 13.27 14.81 -38.06
CA THR A 27 12.08 14.52 -38.91
C THR A 27 11.00 13.52 -38.48
N SER A 28 9.86 14.08 -38.04
CA SER A 28 8.48 13.91 -38.55
C SER A 28 8.03 12.58 -39.18
N SER A 29 7.09 11.90 -38.52
CA SER A 29 5.85 11.42 -39.17
C SER A 29 4.66 11.54 -38.20
N ARG A 30 3.49 11.90 -38.74
CA ARG A 30 2.32 12.45 -38.04
C ARG A 30 1.63 11.42 -37.12
N LEU A 31 1.29 11.82 -35.90
CA LEU A 31 0.31 11.13 -35.05
C LEU A 31 -1.12 11.48 -35.53
N PRO A 32 -2.05 10.52 -35.62
CA PRO A 32 -3.44 10.82 -35.95
C PRO A 32 -4.16 11.51 -34.78
N ASP A 33 -5.05 12.45 -35.12
CA ASP A 33 -5.91 13.20 -34.20
C ASP A 33 -6.71 12.26 -33.28
N LEU A 34 -6.43 12.34 -31.98
CA LEU A 34 -7.25 11.71 -30.95
C LEU A 34 -8.51 12.56 -30.77
N GLN A 35 -9.65 12.05 -31.27
CA GLN A 35 -10.94 12.63 -30.91
C GLN A 35 -11.18 12.51 -29.40
N PRO A 36 -11.73 13.54 -28.74
CA PRO A 36 -12.05 13.48 -27.32
C PRO A 36 -13.09 12.39 -27.05
N LEU A 37 -12.85 11.61 -25.98
CA LEU A 37 -13.72 10.53 -25.51
C LEU A 37 -15.19 11.00 -25.40
N THR A 38 -16.09 10.26 -26.03
CA THR A 38 -17.53 10.53 -26.05
C THR A 38 -18.15 10.45 -24.65
N GLN A 39 -19.26 11.17 -24.46
CA GLN A 39 -20.01 11.31 -23.20
C GLN A 39 -20.44 9.97 -22.58
N ALA A 40 -20.56 8.90 -23.37
CA ALA A 40 -20.84 7.55 -22.91
C ALA A 40 -19.70 6.92 -22.08
N HIS A 41 -18.43 7.28 -22.33
CA HIS A 41 -17.29 6.80 -21.52
C HIS A 41 -17.16 7.50 -20.17
N ARG A 42 -17.79 8.67 -19.99
CA ARG A 42 -17.85 9.35 -18.67
C ARG A 42 -18.92 8.76 -17.76
N GLN A 43 -19.93 8.07 -18.30
CA GLN A 43 -21.07 7.54 -17.52
C GLN A 43 -20.83 6.15 -16.93
N ALA A 44 -19.72 5.47 -17.23
CA ALA A 44 -19.40 4.14 -16.69
C ALA A 44 -18.60 4.17 -15.36
N TYR A 45 -18.30 5.35 -14.79
CA TYR A 45 -17.48 5.49 -13.58
C TYR A 45 -18.08 6.44 -12.50
N VAL A 46 -19.35 6.80 -12.63
CA VAL A 46 -20.00 7.86 -11.84
C VAL A 46 -20.99 7.40 -10.74
N PRO A 47 -21.47 6.14 -10.59
CA PRO A 47 -22.45 5.86 -9.54
C PRO A 47 -21.95 5.76 -8.08
N TYR A 48 -20.65 5.77 -7.77
CA TYR A 48 -20.19 5.47 -6.39
C TYR A 48 -19.92 6.68 -5.49
N VAL A 49 -19.83 7.89 -6.04
CA VAL A 49 -19.48 9.09 -5.24
C VAL A 49 -20.72 9.79 -4.67
N SER A 50 -21.91 9.62 -5.25
CA SER A 50 -23.14 10.28 -4.78
C SER A 50 -23.89 9.53 -3.66
N ALA A 51 -23.70 8.22 -3.48
CA ALA A 51 -24.36 7.47 -2.41
C ALA A 51 -23.65 7.58 -1.03
N PHE A 52 -22.44 8.16 -1.00
CA PHE A 52 -21.59 8.30 0.19
C PHE A 52 -22.12 9.29 1.25
N PHE A 53 -23.02 10.20 0.88
CA PHE A 53 -23.51 11.27 1.76
C PHE A 53 -24.86 10.99 2.45
N ALA A 54 -25.46 9.82 2.29
CA ALA A 54 -26.78 9.50 2.86
C ALA A 54 -26.77 8.13 3.58
N GLY A 55 -26.21 8.06 4.80
CA GLY A 55 -26.10 6.75 5.48
C GLY A 55 -25.67 6.76 6.95
N ASN A 56 -26.42 7.49 7.77
CA ASN A 56 -26.67 7.35 9.22
C ASN A 56 -25.57 7.02 10.26
N ASN A 57 -25.48 7.96 11.20
CA ASN A 57 -24.85 7.96 12.52
C ASN A 57 -25.49 6.95 13.49
N SER A 58 -24.67 6.17 14.20
CA SER A 58 -24.92 5.81 15.61
C SER A 58 -23.69 5.14 16.25
N GLY A 59 -22.86 5.90 16.96
CA GLY A 59 -21.80 5.36 17.82
C GLY A 59 -20.83 6.46 18.23
N ARG A 60 -20.64 6.66 19.54
CA ARG A 60 -19.78 7.72 20.11
C ARG A 60 -18.34 7.58 19.61
N GLY A 61 -17.92 8.56 18.82
CA GLY A 61 -16.64 8.74 18.14
C GLY A 61 -16.81 9.95 17.20
N PHE A 62 -15.76 10.72 16.92
CA PHE A 62 -15.81 11.99 16.18
C PHE A 62 -16.93 12.05 15.12
N ALA A 63 -17.97 12.87 15.38
CA ALA A 63 -19.18 12.90 14.58
C ALA A 63 -18.87 13.18 13.10
N ALA A 64 -19.41 12.36 12.20
CA ALA A 64 -19.35 12.60 10.77
C ALA A 64 -20.24 13.80 10.40
N ALA A 65 -19.63 14.98 10.22
CA ALA A 65 -20.27 16.11 9.57
C ALA A 65 -20.26 15.93 8.04
N ALA A 66 -21.23 16.53 7.36
CA ALA A 66 -21.46 16.50 5.91
C ALA A 66 -20.37 17.22 5.07
N GLY A 67 -19.12 17.22 5.54
CA GLY A 67 -18.00 18.02 5.04
C GLY A 67 -17.36 18.83 6.18
N LEU A 68 -16.12 19.26 5.97
CA LEU A 68 -15.45 20.22 6.87
C LEU A 68 -16.08 21.62 6.69
N SER A 69 -16.14 22.40 7.76
CA SER A 69 -16.60 23.79 7.66
C SER A 69 -15.59 24.62 6.85
N GLN A 70 -16.05 25.70 6.20
CA GLN A 70 -15.15 26.58 5.46
C GLN A 70 -14.10 27.22 6.39
N GLU A 71 -14.49 27.58 7.62
CA GLU A 71 -13.57 28.10 8.64
C GLU A 71 -12.46 27.09 8.96
N THR A 72 -12.81 25.81 9.16
CA THR A 72 -11.86 24.72 9.40
C THR A 72 -10.89 24.58 8.23
N ILE A 73 -11.40 24.60 7.00
CA ILE A 73 -10.59 24.51 5.78
C ILE A 73 -9.62 25.69 5.69
N ASP A 74 -10.08 26.91 5.93
CA ASP A 74 -9.26 28.12 5.83
C ASP A 74 -8.15 28.15 6.90
N ILE A 75 -8.44 27.72 8.13
CA ILE A 75 -7.45 27.57 9.21
C ILE A 75 -6.41 26.51 8.84
N CYS A 76 -6.84 25.32 8.40
CA CYS A 76 -5.91 24.26 8.01
C CYS A 76 -5.03 24.68 6.83
N LYS A 77 -5.58 25.33 5.80
CA LYS A 77 -4.81 25.83 4.66
C LYS A 77 -3.81 26.90 5.03
N SER A 78 -4.21 27.88 5.84
CA SER A 78 -3.32 28.97 6.26
C SER A 78 -2.18 28.50 7.19
N THR A 79 -2.40 27.42 7.95
CA THR A 79 -1.38 26.85 8.86
C THR A 79 -0.59 25.68 8.26
N ALA A 80 -1.03 25.10 7.13
CA ALA A 80 -0.33 24.01 6.45
C ALA A 80 1.14 24.27 6.10
N PRO A 81 1.56 25.49 5.68
CA PRO A 81 2.97 25.78 5.43
C PRO A 81 3.85 25.62 6.68
N VAL A 82 3.38 26.07 7.84
CA VAL A 82 4.09 25.96 9.12
C VAL A 82 4.20 24.48 9.54
N LEU A 83 3.10 23.72 9.40
CA LEU A 83 3.13 22.29 9.66
C LEU A 83 4.06 21.53 8.70
N ALA A 84 4.18 21.97 7.45
CA ALA A 84 5.08 21.37 6.48
C ALA A 84 6.56 21.65 6.82
N GLU A 85 6.88 22.86 7.24
CA GLU A 85 8.22 23.25 7.70
C GLU A 85 8.67 22.41 8.90
N HIS A 86 7.79 22.24 9.89
CA HIS A 86 8.07 21.46 11.09
C HIS A 86 7.69 19.97 11.00
N GLY A 87 7.24 19.51 9.82
CA GLY A 87 6.57 18.23 9.68
C GLY A 87 7.43 17.04 10.09
N TYR A 88 8.73 17.06 9.83
CA TYR A 88 9.63 16.00 10.30
C TYR A 88 9.72 15.95 11.83
N SER A 89 9.83 17.11 12.49
CA SER A 89 9.94 17.21 13.94
C SER A 89 8.65 16.76 14.61
N ILE A 90 7.49 17.24 14.13
CA ILE A 90 6.16 16.84 14.62
C ILE A 90 6.01 15.32 14.56
N THR A 91 6.33 14.72 13.42
CA THR A 91 6.11 13.30 13.21
C THR A 91 7.11 12.43 13.97
N LYS A 92 8.37 12.87 14.12
CA LYS A 92 9.35 12.22 14.99
C LYS A 92 8.90 12.26 16.46
N THR A 93 8.40 13.39 16.94
CA THR A 93 7.86 13.57 18.29
C THR A 93 6.63 12.68 18.52
N MET A 94 5.69 12.67 17.57
CA MET A 94 4.52 11.79 17.59
C MET A 94 4.91 10.31 17.68
N TYR A 95 5.79 9.82 16.81
CA TYR A 95 6.18 8.40 16.84
C TYR A 95 6.90 8.03 18.13
N SER A 96 7.77 8.90 18.64
CA SER A 96 8.50 8.65 19.89
C SER A 96 7.53 8.43 21.06
N LYS A 97 6.52 9.29 21.20
CA LYS A 97 5.49 9.15 22.24
C LYS A 97 4.58 7.94 21.99
N MET A 98 3.99 7.85 20.80
CA MET A 98 3.00 6.82 20.49
C MET A 98 3.56 5.40 20.65
N LEU A 99 4.80 5.15 20.20
CA LEU A 99 5.41 3.83 20.28
C LEU A 99 5.88 3.47 21.71
N ALA A 100 6.09 4.46 22.57
CA ALA A 100 6.40 4.25 23.98
C ALA A 100 5.13 3.98 24.79
N ASP A 101 4.07 4.74 24.54
CA ASP A 101 2.81 4.68 25.30
C ASP A 101 1.88 3.55 24.83
N HIS A 102 2.01 3.10 23.58
CA HIS A 102 1.17 2.05 22.97
C HIS A 102 2.02 0.92 22.36
N PRO A 103 2.55 0.00 23.19
CA PRO A 103 3.34 -1.14 22.71
C PRO A 103 2.57 -2.06 21.75
N ASP A 104 1.27 -2.21 21.93
CA ASP A 104 0.34 -2.96 21.08
C ASP A 104 0.28 -2.39 19.65
N VAL A 105 0.24 -1.06 19.53
CA VAL A 105 0.28 -0.36 18.24
C VAL A 105 1.67 -0.46 17.61
N SER A 106 2.73 -0.44 18.43
CA SER A 106 4.13 -0.50 17.99
C SER A 106 4.45 -1.72 17.13
N GLU A 107 3.81 -2.87 17.39
CA GLU A 107 3.99 -4.11 16.64
C GLU A 107 3.57 -4.00 15.16
N LEU A 108 2.68 -3.07 14.83
CA LEU A 108 2.23 -2.82 13.46
C LEU A 108 3.21 -1.95 12.65
N PHE A 109 4.22 -1.38 13.30
CA PHE A 109 5.22 -0.51 12.68
C PHE A 109 6.51 -1.24 12.37
N ASN A 110 7.03 -1.02 11.17
CA ASN A 110 8.35 -1.53 10.82
C ASN A 110 9.44 -0.65 11.46
N LYS A 111 10.04 -1.13 12.55
CA LYS A 111 11.11 -0.43 13.28
C LYS A 111 12.24 0.08 12.37
N THR A 112 12.57 -0.62 11.28
CA THR A 112 13.62 -0.20 10.34
C THR A 112 13.32 1.13 9.64
N HIS A 113 12.05 1.49 9.34
CA HIS A 113 11.76 2.78 8.70
C HIS A 113 11.62 3.94 9.69
N GLN A 114 11.76 3.67 10.99
CA GLN A 114 11.81 4.68 12.04
C GLN A 114 13.24 5.12 12.37
N GLN A 115 14.24 4.41 11.83
CA GLN A 115 15.65 4.68 12.10
C GLN A 115 16.21 5.67 11.08
N GLU A 116 17.02 6.61 11.56
CA GLU A 116 17.92 7.40 10.72
C GLU A 116 19.10 6.50 10.34
N ILE A 117 19.38 6.38 9.04
CA ILE A 117 20.43 5.50 8.52
C ILE A 117 21.37 6.34 7.66
N ASN A 118 22.67 6.29 7.96
CA ASN A 118 23.71 7.03 7.22
C ASN A 118 23.44 8.54 7.10
N GLY A 119 22.92 9.17 8.18
CA GLY A 119 22.56 10.59 8.18
C GLY A 119 21.30 10.94 7.38
N GLN A 120 20.61 9.95 6.80
CA GLN A 120 19.32 10.16 6.16
C GLN A 120 18.21 10.14 7.22
N LYS A 121 17.29 11.10 7.10
CA LYS A 121 16.08 11.19 7.92
C LYS A 121 15.29 9.88 7.86
N ALA A 122 14.66 9.54 8.97
CA ALA A 122 13.78 8.37 9.02
C ALA A 122 12.65 8.53 7.98
N PHE A 123 12.47 7.48 7.18
CA PHE A 123 11.56 7.51 6.03
C PHE A 123 10.10 7.74 6.45
N GLN A 124 9.67 7.13 7.56
CA GLN A 124 8.26 7.19 7.96
C GLN A 124 7.81 8.56 8.49
N PRO A 125 8.55 9.24 9.39
CA PRO A 125 8.25 10.62 9.77
C PRO A 125 8.13 11.54 8.55
N GLN A 126 9.06 11.43 7.61
CA GLN A 126 9.04 12.24 6.38
C GLN A 126 7.79 11.96 5.52
N ALA A 127 7.42 10.69 5.35
CA ALA A 127 6.23 10.33 4.58
C ALA A 127 4.94 10.87 5.20
N LEU A 128 4.80 10.82 6.53
CA LEU A 128 3.67 11.37 7.27
C LEU A 128 3.55 12.88 7.04
N ALA A 129 4.65 13.61 7.18
CA ALA A 129 4.69 15.05 6.95
C ALA A 129 4.21 15.43 5.53
N SER A 130 4.74 14.75 4.50
CA SER A 130 4.35 15.03 3.11
C SER A 130 2.88 14.78 2.82
N ALA A 131 2.30 13.74 3.44
CA ALA A 131 0.92 13.37 3.21
C ALA A 131 -0.08 14.28 3.96
N VAL A 132 0.26 14.75 5.17
CA VAL A 132 -0.51 15.80 5.86
C VAL A 132 -0.52 17.09 5.05
N HIS A 133 0.64 17.48 4.52
CA HIS A 133 0.74 18.67 3.67
C HIS A 133 -0.10 18.55 2.39
N ALA A 134 -0.02 17.40 1.71
CA ALA A 134 -0.80 17.14 0.51
C ALA A 134 -2.31 17.14 0.80
N TYR A 135 -2.74 16.53 1.90
CA TYR A 135 -4.14 16.57 2.33
C TYR A 135 -4.61 18.01 2.52
N ALA A 136 -3.84 18.84 3.24
CA ALA A 136 -4.18 20.23 3.48
C ALA A 136 -4.30 21.08 2.19
N SER A 137 -3.49 20.77 1.19
CA SER A 137 -3.54 21.44 -0.11
C SER A 137 -4.74 21.03 -0.98
N HIS A 138 -5.48 19.99 -0.58
CA HIS A 138 -6.59 19.41 -1.33
C HIS A 138 -7.88 19.26 -0.49
N MET A 139 -8.00 19.94 0.67
CA MET A 139 -9.18 19.82 1.54
C MET A 139 -10.50 20.25 0.89
N ASP A 140 -10.42 21.09 -0.15
CA ASP A 140 -11.50 21.60 -0.98
C ASP A 140 -11.77 20.75 -2.24
N ASP A 141 -10.89 19.79 -2.57
CA ASP A 141 -11.06 18.82 -3.66
C ASP A 141 -10.63 17.43 -3.18
N LEU A 142 -11.44 16.86 -2.29
CA LEU A 142 -11.19 15.52 -1.76
C LEU A 142 -11.28 14.44 -2.85
N GLY A 143 -11.97 14.71 -3.97
CA GLY A 143 -12.03 13.82 -5.12
C GLY A 143 -10.64 13.51 -5.68
N ALA A 144 -9.72 14.49 -5.63
CA ALA A 144 -8.32 14.31 -6.03
C ALA A 144 -7.56 13.28 -5.17
N LEU A 145 -8.05 12.96 -3.97
CA LEU A 145 -7.41 12.03 -3.03
C LEU A 145 -7.85 10.58 -3.22
N THR A 146 -8.88 10.31 -4.03
CA THR A 146 -9.52 8.99 -4.18
C THR A 146 -8.50 7.87 -4.41
N THR A 147 -7.60 8.03 -5.38
CA THR A 147 -6.57 7.02 -5.69
C THR A 147 -5.60 6.79 -4.52
N ALA A 148 -5.26 7.86 -3.78
CA ALA A 148 -4.39 7.74 -2.62
C ALA A 148 -5.11 7.03 -1.47
N VAL A 149 -6.37 7.39 -1.21
CA VAL A 149 -7.23 6.76 -0.20
C VAL A 149 -7.35 5.26 -0.48
N GLU A 150 -7.66 4.87 -1.71
CA GLU A 150 -7.82 3.45 -2.06
C GLU A 150 -6.55 2.64 -1.81
N ARG A 151 -5.41 3.17 -2.25
CA ARG A 151 -4.10 2.54 -2.02
C ARG A 151 -3.79 2.37 -0.54
N ILE A 152 -4.06 3.40 0.27
CA ILE A 152 -3.80 3.40 1.70
C ILE A 152 -4.75 2.43 2.41
N ALA A 153 -6.05 2.47 2.10
CA ALA A 153 -7.05 1.57 2.68
C ALA A 153 -6.70 0.10 2.44
N HIS A 154 -6.28 -0.26 1.21
CA HIS A 154 -5.79 -1.61 0.93
C HIS A 154 -4.55 -1.99 1.76
N LYS A 155 -3.64 -1.04 1.97
CA LYS A 155 -2.47 -1.30 2.83
C LYS A 155 -2.89 -1.46 4.29
N HIS A 156 -3.87 -0.71 4.77
CA HIS A 156 -4.42 -0.78 6.12
C HIS A 156 -5.05 -2.15 6.39
N VAL A 157 -5.94 -2.61 5.51
CA VAL A 157 -6.59 -3.91 5.69
C VAL A 157 -5.59 -5.05 5.67
N SER A 158 -4.52 -4.95 4.88
CA SER A 158 -3.48 -6.00 4.85
C SER A 158 -2.69 -6.16 6.15
N VAL A 159 -2.73 -5.16 7.04
CA VAL A 159 -2.07 -5.18 8.35
C VAL A 159 -3.06 -5.08 9.51
N MET A 160 -4.36 -5.24 9.24
CA MET A 160 -5.44 -5.25 10.23
C MET A 160 -5.52 -3.97 11.07
N VAL A 161 -5.46 -2.79 10.43
CA VAL A 161 -5.74 -1.52 11.12
C VAL A 161 -7.18 -1.51 11.63
N THR A 162 -7.38 -1.03 12.85
CA THR A 162 -8.70 -0.92 13.51
C THR A 162 -9.12 0.54 13.72
N PRO A 163 -10.42 0.83 13.87
CA PRO A 163 -10.90 2.19 14.15
C PRO A 163 -10.28 2.82 15.39
N GLU A 164 -10.09 2.04 16.47
CA GLU A 164 -9.56 2.52 17.75
C GLU A 164 -8.10 3.02 17.61
N GLN A 165 -7.36 2.47 16.64
CA GLN A 165 -5.99 2.91 16.36
C GLN A 165 -5.94 4.31 15.73
N TYR A 166 -7.03 4.78 15.08
CA TYR A 166 -7.12 6.17 14.63
C TYR A 166 -7.20 7.12 15.81
N ASP A 167 -7.94 6.80 16.88
CA ASP A 167 -7.99 7.66 18.06
C ASP A 167 -6.61 7.81 18.69
N ILE A 168 -5.84 6.71 18.77
CA ILE A 168 -4.46 6.72 19.26
C ILE A 168 -3.56 7.61 18.39
N VAL A 169 -3.62 7.43 17.07
CA VAL A 169 -2.82 8.21 16.12
C VAL A 169 -3.19 9.70 16.18
N GLY A 170 -4.49 10.02 16.19
CA GLY A 170 -5.00 11.39 16.24
C GLY A 170 -4.58 12.12 17.52
N ALA A 171 -4.76 11.49 18.67
CA ALA A 171 -4.36 12.06 19.95
C ALA A 171 -2.85 12.36 20.01
N ASN A 172 -2.01 11.41 19.58
CA ASN A 172 -0.56 11.59 19.56
C ASN A 172 -0.11 12.64 18.53
N LEU A 173 -0.79 12.74 17.38
CA LEU A 173 -0.48 13.72 16.34
C LEU A 173 -0.79 15.15 16.81
N LEU A 174 -2.00 15.38 17.34
CA LEU A 174 -2.41 16.70 17.82
C LEU A 174 -1.56 17.15 19.02
N TRP A 175 -1.23 16.23 19.93
CA TRP A 175 -0.27 16.49 20.99
C TRP A 175 1.09 16.92 20.43
N ALA A 176 1.63 16.20 19.45
CA ALA A 176 2.93 16.52 18.87
C ALA A 176 2.94 17.85 18.10
N ILE A 177 1.84 18.22 17.45
CA ILE A 177 1.68 19.54 16.84
C ILE A 177 1.74 20.63 17.92
N LYS A 178 1.02 20.45 19.03
CA LYS A 178 1.03 21.41 20.14
C LYS A 178 2.40 21.53 20.80
N GLU A 179 3.07 20.40 21.02
CA GLU A 179 4.41 20.35 21.62
C GLU A 179 5.45 21.07 20.76
N VAL A 180 5.44 20.83 19.44
CA VAL A 180 6.46 21.38 18.53
C VAL A 180 6.21 22.84 18.18
N LEU A 181 4.95 23.26 18.01
CA LEU A 181 4.60 24.63 17.62
C LEU A 181 4.37 25.56 18.82
N GLY A 182 4.23 25.04 20.04
CA GLY A 182 4.04 25.84 21.25
C GLY A 182 2.84 26.79 21.17
N ASP A 183 3.09 28.09 21.31
CA ASP A 183 2.06 29.12 21.29
C ASP A 183 1.44 29.34 19.90
N ALA A 184 2.15 28.98 18.82
CA ALA A 184 1.62 29.06 17.47
C ALA A 184 0.50 28.02 17.20
N ALA A 185 0.47 26.93 17.96
CA ALA A 185 -0.65 25.99 17.99
C ALA A 185 -1.75 26.50 18.93
N THR A 186 -2.48 27.53 18.48
CA THR A 186 -3.62 28.07 19.23
C THR A 186 -4.74 27.02 19.38
N PRO A 187 -5.66 27.18 20.36
CA PRO A 187 -6.79 26.26 20.53
C PRO A 187 -7.62 26.09 19.24
N GLN A 188 -7.81 27.17 18.48
CA GLN A 188 -8.53 27.17 17.21
C GLN A 188 -7.80 26.34 16.14
N VAL A 189 -6.47 26.47 16.05
CA VAL A 189 -5.66 25.68 15.13
C VAL A 189 -5.73 24.20 15.49
N ILE A 190 -5.55 23.85 16.77
CA ILE A 190 -5.64 22.45 17.21
C ILE A 190 -7.04 21.87 16.96
N SER A 191 -8.11 22.63 17.21
CA SER A 191 -9.48 22.20 16.92
C SER A 191 -9.67 21.92 15.43
N ALA A 192 -9.27 22.85 14.56
CA ALA A 192 -9.43 22.71 13.12
C ALA A 192 -8.67 21.49 12.56
N TRP A 193 -7.43 21.28 13.00
CA TRP A 193 -6.67 20.09 12.61
C TRP A 193 -7.25 18.79 13.20
N GLY A 194 -7.86 18.85 14.38
CA GLY A 194 -8.59 17.71 14.96
C GLY A 194 -9.81 17.31 14.15
N GLU A 195 -10.61 18.29 13.72
CA GLU A 195 -11.75 18.07 12.81
C GLU A 195 -11.28 17.52 11.46
N ALA A 196 -10.25 18.12 10.87
CA ALA A 196 -9.68 17.67 9.60
C ALA A 196 -9.13 16.24 9.69
N TYR A 197 -8.49 15.88 10.79
CA TYR A 197 -8.04 14.52 11.08
C TYR A 197 -9.22 13.56 11.19
N GLY A 198 -10.21 13.88 12.04
CA GLY A 198 -11.38 13.03 12.28
C GLY A 198 -12.17 12.76 11.00
N PHE A 199 -12.30 13.77 10.15
CA PHE A 199 -12.92 13.62 8.83
C PHE A 199 -12.17 12.59 7.96
N LEU A 200 -10.86 12.74 7.80
CA LEU A 200 -10.06 11.82 6.99
C LEU A 200 -10.00 10.40 7.60
N ALA A 201 -9.92 10.30 8.93
CA ALA A 201 -9.99 9.04 9.66
C ALA A 201 -11.29 8.30 9.34
N ASN A 202 -12.43 8.98 9.38
CA ASN A 202 -13.74 8.41 9.05
C ASN A 202 -13.81 7.94 7.59
N VAL A 203 -13.22 8.67 6.64
CA VAL A 203 -13.12 8.21 5.23
C VAL A 203 -12.39 6.86 5.15
N PHE A 204 -11.26 6.72 5.84
CA PHE A 204 -10.50 5.48 5.86
C PHE A 204 -11.23 4.35 6.59
N ILE A 205 -11.74 4.59 7.80
CA ILE A 205 -12.47 3.61 8.60
C ILE A 205 -13.64 3.03 7.79
N ASN A 206 -14.39 3.87 7.10
CA ASN A 206 -15.51 3.43 6.28
C ASN A 206 -15.05 2.60 5.09
N ARG A 207 -14.00 3.04 4.38
CA ARG A 207 -13.49 2.28 3.21
C ARG A 207 -12.87 0.96 3.62
N GLU A 208 -12.11 0.93 4.71
CA GLU A 208 -11.52 -0.30 5.26
C GLU A 208 -12.60 -1.27 5.73
N LYS A 209 -13.65 -0.77 6.38
CA LYS A 209 -14.81 -1.59 6.76
C LYS A 209 -15.43 -2.25 5.53
N GLN A 210 -15.64 -1.51 4.44
CA GLN A 210 -16.15 -2.08 3.18
C GLN A 210 -15.22 -3.17 2.64
N LEU A 211 -13.91 -2.92 2.57
CA LEU A 211 -12.93 -3.91 2.12
C LEU A 211 -12.91 -5.17 3.00
N TYR A 212 -13.05 -5.04 4.31
CA TYR A 212 -13.18 -6.18 5.22
C TYR A 212 -14.47 -6.96 4.98
N ASP A 213 -15.60 -6.26 4.83
CA ASP A 213 -16.91 -6.87 4.68
C ASP A 213 -17.07 -7.56 3.30
N GLU A 214 -16.63 -6.90 2.21
CA GLU A 214 -16.61 -7.43 0.85
C GLU A 214 -15.81 -8.73 0.78
N PHE A 215 -14.62 -8.75 1.38
CA PHE A 215 -13.78 -9.93 1.37
C PHE A 215 -14.33 -11.05 2.25
N ALA A 216 -14.81 -10.74 3.47
CA ALA A 216 -15.40 -11.72 4.35
C ALA A 216 -16.67 -12.38 3.77
N ALA A 217 -17.41 -11.67 2.93
CA ALA A 217 -18.56 -12.19 2.21
C ALA A 217 -18.21 -13.07 1.00
N SER A 218 -16.97 -13.05 0.52
CA SER A 218 -16.54 -13.87 -0.61
C SER A 218 -16.45 -15.36 -0.25
N PRO A 219 -16.59 -16.29 -1.22
CA PRO A 219 -16.38 -17.71 -0.97
C PRO A 219 -14.99 -17.99 -0.37
N ASN A 220 -14.94 -18.71 0.75
CA ASN A 220 -13.74 -18.94 1.55
C ASN A 220 -13.09 -17.69 2.18
N GLY A 221 -13.75 -16.53 2.10
CA GLY A 221 -13.35 -15.29 2.75
C GLY A 221 -13.35 -15.38 4.28
N TRP A 222 -12.62 -14.49 4.93
CA TRP A 222 -12.57 -14.36 6.38
C TRP A 222 -12.29 -12.92 6.78
N ARG A 223 -12.38 -12.62 8.08
CA ARG A 223 -11.98 -11.34 8.65
C ARG A 223 -10.85 -11.56 9.66
N GLY A 224 -9.89 -10.63 9.72
CA GLY A 224 -8.76 -10.73 10.64
C GLY A 224 -7.61 -11.59 10.12
N TRP A 225 -6.75 -12.01 11.04
CA TRP A 225 -5.66 -12.94 10.77
C TRP A 225 -6.19 -14.38 10.72
N LYS A 226 -5.82 -15.14 9.69
CA LYS A 226 -6.15 -16.56 9.56
C LYS A 226 -4.88 -17.40 9.54
N GLU A 227 -4.91 -18.53 10.23
CA GLU A 227 -3.79 -19.47 10.24
C GLU A 227 -3.68 -20.23 8.90
N PHE A 228 -2.50 -20.20 8.31
CA PHE A 228 -2.14 -20.99 7.14
C PHE A 228 -0.94 -21.88 7.46
N GLU A 229 -0.94 -23.07 6.89
CA GLU A 229 0.17 -24.02 6.95
C GLU A 229 1.07 -23.84 5.72
N VAL A 230 2.38 -23.91 5.93
CA VAL A 230 3.37 -24.00 4.84
C VAL A 230 3.38 -25.41 4.29
N VAL A 231 2.85 -25.60 3.08
CA VAL A 231 2.73 -26.93 2.48
C VAL A 231 3.84 -27.25 1.48
N ARG A 232 4.56 -26.23 1.00
CA ARG A 232 5.69 -26.40 0.08
C ARG A 232 6.64 -25.19 0.12
N LYS A 233 7.94 -25.45 -0.04
CA LYS A 233 9.00 -24.45 -0.22
C LYS A 233 9.83 -24.81 -1.45
N GLU A 234 10.10 -23.84 -2.32
CA GLU A 234 10.86 -24.03 -3.54
C GLU A 234 11.89 -22.93 -3.71
N ILE A 235 13.17 -23.30 -3.85
CA ILE A 235 14.21 -22.33 -4.16
C ILE A 235 14.07 -21.98 -5.64
N GLU A 236 13.67 -20.74 -5.92
CA GLU A 236 13.61 -20.23 -7.30
C GLU A 236 15.04 -20.03 -7.82
N VAL A 237 15.84 -19.27 -7.08
CA VAL A 237 17.26 -18.99 -7.37
C VAL A 237 17.96 -18.48 -6.12
N TYR A 238 19.24 -18.81 -5.92
CA TYR A 238 20.20 -18.29 -4.91
C TYR A 238 19.65 -17.78 -3.56
N SER A 239 18.95 -16.62 -3.56
CA SER A 239 18.41 -15.94 -2.37
C SER A 239 16.93 -15.60 -2.50
N ILE A 240 16.18 -16.36 -3.30
CA ILE A 240 14.76 -16.17 -3.62
C ILE A 240 14.08 -17.54 -3.53
N MET A 241 12.99 -17.59 -2.76
CA MET A 241 12.27 -18.83 -2.49
C MET A 241 10.77 -18.58 -2.58
N SER A 242 10.05 -19.48 -3.22
CA SER A 242 8.60 -19.55 -3.21
C SER A 242 8.11 -20.38 -2.02
N VAL A 243 7.05 -19.90 -1.38
CA VAL A 243 6.37 -20.55 -0.26
C VAL A 243 4.90 -20.68 -0.61
N TYR A 244 4.36 -21.88 -0.41
CA TYR A 244 2.96 -22.20 -0.69
C TYR A 244 2.22 -22.37 0.62
N LEU A 245 1.11 -21.66 0.75
CA LEU A 245 0.35 -21.51 1.98
C LEU A 245 -1.07 -22.03 1.76
N ARG A 246 -1.49 -22.98 2.59
CA ARG A 246 -2.87 -23.50 2.61
C ARG A 246 -3.58 -23.09 3.90
N PRO A 247 -4.87 -22.72 3.88
CA PRO A 247 -5.63 -22.49 5.10
C PRO A 247 -5.62 -23.73 6.01
N LYS A 248 -5.27 -23.56 7.28
CA LYS A 248 -5.15 -24.66 8.24
C LYS A 248 -6.50 -25.29 8.60
N ASP A 249 -7.60 -24.56 8.41
CA ASP A 249 -8.96 -25.06 8.61
C ASP A 249 -9.43 -26.01 7.49
N GLY A 250 -8.56 -26.33 6.52
CA GLY A 250 -8.85 -27.24 5.41
C GLY A 250 -9.81 -26.66 4.37
N LYS A 251 -10.25 -25.40 4.53
CA LYS A 251 -11.03 -24.70 3.51
C LYS A 251 -10.11 -24.28 2.37
N GLY A 252 -10.69 -24.07 1.19
CA GLY A 252 -9.95 -23.50 0.06
C GLY A 252 -9.51 -22.07 0.33
N VAL A 253 -8.66 -21.54 -0.53
CA VAL A 253 -8.39 -20.09 -0.56
C VAL A 253 -9.50 -19.36 -1.33
N PRO A 254 -9.81 -18.10 -0.98
CA PRO A 254 -10.65 -17.24 -1.80
C PRO A 254 -9.90 -16.84 -3.08
N SER A 255 -10.68 -16.50 -4.10
CA SER A 255 -10.11 -15.86 -5.29
C SER A 255 -9.54 -14.48 -4.96
N PHE A 256 -8.66 -13.97 -5.82
CA PHE A 256 -8.04 -12.66 -5.71
C PHE A 256 -7.79 -12.08 -7.10
N LEU A 257 -7.49 -10.78 -7.17
CA LEU A 257 -7.16 -10.14 -8.44
C LEU A 257 -5.65 -10.26 -8.71
N PRO A 258 -5.23 -10.72 -9.90
CA PRO A 258 -3.83 -11.00 -10.20
C PRO A 258 -2.99 -9.70 -10.13
N GLY A 259 -2.07 -9.66 -9.18
CA GLY A 259 -1.27 -8.47 -8.83
C GLY A 259 -1.42 -8.05 -7.35
N GLN A 260 -2.47 -8.50 -6.68
CA GLN A 260 -2.68 -8.28 -5.24
C GLN A 260 -1.62 -8.94 -4.37
N TYR A 261 -1.63 -8.56 -3.09
CA TYR A 261 -0.72 -9.06 -2.06
C TYR A 261 -1.49 -9.50 -0.81
N ILE A 262 -0.86 -10.36 -0.02
CA ILE A 262 -1.29 -10.70 1.34
C ILE A 262 -0.30 -10.12 2.36
N GLY A 263 -0.77 -9.87 3.58
CA GLY A 263 0.08 -9.64 4.74
C GLY A 263 0.37 -10.96 5.44
N LEU A 264 1.61 -11.12 5.89
CA LEU A 264 2.04 -12.18 6.78
C LEU A 264 2.36 -11.60 8.15
N ARG A 265 1.86 -12.22 9.21
CA ARG A 265 2.17 -11.93 10.61
C ARG A 265 2.83 -13.16 11.25
N ALA A 266 3.96 -12.94 11.90
CA ALA A 266 4.68 -14.00 12.60
C ALA A 266 5.27 -13.46 13.90
N ASN A 267 5.31 -14.31 14.93
CA ASN A 267 6.13 -14.05 16.12
C ASN A 267 7.55 -14.55 15.85
N VAL A 268 8.46 -13.63 15.55
CA VAL A 268 9.84 -13.95 15.20
C VAL A 268 10.70 -13.97 16.47
N PRO A 269 11.40 -15.09 16.77
CA PRO A 269 12.23 -15.20 17.97
C PRO A 269 13.23 -14.05 18.10
N GLY A 270 13.19 -13.35 19.24
CA GLY A 270 14.06 -12.20 19.54
C GLY A 270 13.62 -10.86 18.96
N GLU A 271 12.63 -10.83 18.06
CA GLU A 271 12.16 -9.62 17.36
C GLU A 271 10.71 -9.26 17.72
N GLY A 272 9.92 -10.25 18.14
CA GLY A 272 8.50 -10.12 18.49
C GLY A 272 7.59 -10.28 17.27
N ILE A 273 6.40 -9.68 17.31
CA ILE A 273 5.46 -9.69 16.19
C ILE A 273 6.00 -8.86 15.03
N VAL A 274 6.06 -9.47 13.85
CA VAL A 274 6.50 -8.83 12.61
C VAL A 274 5.45 -9.04 11.53
N VAL A 275 5.04 -7.94 10.89
CA VAL A 275 4.08 -7.96 9.78
C VAL A 275 4.72 -7.46 8.48
N ARG A 276 4.61 -8.20 7.37
CA ARG A 276 5.09 -7.78 6.04
C ARG A 276 4.14 -8.24 4.93
N ASN A 277 4.10 -7.48 3.83
CA ASN A 277 3.27 -7.83 2.69
C ASN A 277 4.09 -8.51 1.60
N TYR A 278 3.48 -9.48 0.93
CA TYR A 278 4.05 -10.20 -0.19
C TYR A 278 3.01 -10.33 -1.28
N SER A 279 3.35 -9.92 -2.51
CA SER A 279 2.50 -10.17 -3.68
C SER A 279 2.23 -11.66 -3.82
N LEU A 280 0.98 -11.98 -4.12
CA LEU A 280 0.62 -13.31 -4.58
C LEU A 280 1.31 -13.50 -5.92
N SER A 281 2.08 -14.57 -6.03
CA SER A 281 2.94 -14.83 -7.18
C SER A 281 2.39 -15.91 -8.09
N SER A 282 1.11 -16.26 -8.00
CA SER A 282 0.44 -17.21 -8.89
C SER A 282 -0.89 -16.66 -9.41
N ALA A 283 -1.49 -17.33 -10.40
CA ALA A 283 -2.88 -17.06 -10.80
C ALA A 283 -3.90 -17.42 -9.69
N PRO A 284 -5.10 -16.81 -9.70
CA PRO A 284 -6.17 -17.05 -8.72
C PRO A 284 -6.97 -18.35 -9.00
N ALA A 285 -6.28 -19.44 -9.31
CA ALA A 285 -6.86 -20.74 -9.65
C ALA A 285 -6.35 -21.90 -8.77
N SER A 286 -5.49 -21.62 -7.80
CA SER A 286 -4.88 -22.61 -6.92
C SER A 286 -5.69 -22.79 -5.63
N ASP A 287 -5.58 -23.97 -5.01
CA ASP A 287 -6.05 -24.26 -3.65
C ASP A 287 -5.14 -23.67 -2.56
N VAL A 288 -4.01 -23.08 -2.97
CA VAL A 288 -3.01 -22.46 -2.09
C VAL A 288 -2.64 -21.06 -2.57
N PHE A 289 -2.14 -20.23 -1.67
CA PHE A 289 -1.44 -19.01 -2.04
C PHE A 289 0.04 -19.29 -2.25
N ARG A 290 0.60 -18.81 -3.36
CA ARG A 290 2.05 -18.73 -3.55
C ARG A 290 2.53 -17.31 -3.28
N ILE A 291 3.58 -17.19 -2.47
CA ILE A 291 4.39 -15.98 -2.36
C ILE A 291 5.83 -16.29 -2.71
N THR A 292 6.59 -15.28 -3.13
CA THR A 292 8.01 -15.47 -3.44
C THR A 292 8.85 -14.39 -2.79
N VAL A 293 9.77 -14.85 -1.94
CA VAL A 293 10.44 -14.03 -0.96
C VAL A 293 11.92 -13.96 -1.30
N LYS A 294 12.39 -12.76 -1.61
CA LYS A 294 13.82 -12.46 -1.67
C LYS A 294 14.35 -12.23 -0.25
N ARG A 295 15.49 -12.84 0.08
CA ARG A 295 16.24 -12.56 1.30
C ARG A 295 16.83 -11.15 1.25
N ASP A 296 16.35 -10.26 2.10
CA ASP A 296 16.72 -8.84 2.08
C ASP A 296 17.99 -8.60 2.90
N ARG A 297 19.13 -8.73 2.20
CA ARG A 297 20.45 -8.58 2.79
C ARG A 297 20.76 -7.11 3.12
N PRO A 298 21.55 -6.85 4.19
CA PRO A 298 22.06 -5.53 4.53
C PRO A 298 22.66 -4.78 3.33
N LYS A 299 22.27 -3.51 3.16
CA LYS A 299 22.82 -2.59 2.15
C LYS A 299 23.96 -1.75 2.74
N GLY A 300 25.05 -2.42 3.09
CA GLY A 300 26.22 -1.80 3.74
C GLY A 300 26.45 -2.33 5.15
N LYS A 301 27.61 -1.98 5.74
CA LYS A 301 28.09 -2.59 7.00
C LYS A 301 27.19 -2.35 8.21
N MET A 302 26.39 -1.29 8.20
CA MET A 302 25.55 -0.87 9.35
C MET A 302 24.05 -1.02 9.09
N ALA A 303 23.63 -1.49 7.92
CA ALA A 303 22.20 -1.67 7.64
C ALA A 303 21.68 -2.95 8.31
N PRO A 304 20.48 -2.96 8.92
CA PRO A 304 19.90 -4.18 9.46
C PRO A 304 19.53 -5.15 8.34
N TYR A 305 19.45 -6.44 8.67
CA TYR A 305 18.89 -7.46 7.79
C TYR A 305 17.35 -7.39 7.78
N GLY A 306 16.72 -7.91 6.74
CA GLY A 306 15.25 -7.99 6.68
C GLY A 306 14.70 -9.14 7.55
N VAL A 307 14.19 -8.80 8.74
CA VAL A 307 13.70 -9.75 9.75
C VAL A 307 12.79 -10.84 9.19
N MET A 308 11.63 -10.49 8.61
CA MET A 308 10.68 -11.49 8.07
C MET A 308 11.28 -12.31 6.92
N SER A 309 12.08 -11.70 6.05
CA SER A 309 12.67 -12.42 4.91
C SER A 309 13.69 -13.47 5.37
N TYR A 310 14.43 -13.21 6.45
CA TYR A 310 15.35 -14.17 7.05
C TYR A 310 14.59 -15.26 7.81
N TYR A 311 13.55 -14.88 8.58
CA TYR A 311 12.67 -15.85 9.24
C TYR A 311 12.07 -16.85 8.25
N ILE A 312 11.50 -16.37 7.14
CA ILE A 312 10.94 -17.23 6.10
C ILE A 312 11.98 -18.17 5.50
N HIS A 313 13.20 -17.68 5.25
CA HIS A 313 14.28 -18.48 4.65
C HIS A 313 14.86 -19.52 5.61
N ASP A 314 15.09 -19.14 6.86
CA ASP A 314 15.96 -19.90 7.77
C ASP A 314 15.20 -20.67 8.87
N ARG A 315 13.93 -20.32 9.15
CA ARG A 315 13.19 -20.79 10.33
C ARG A 315 11.77 -21.29 10.06
N LEU A 316 11.12 -20.79 9.02
CA LEU A 316 9.77 -21.21 8.67
C LEU A 316 9.82 -22.42 7.75
N ASP A 317 9.45 -23.61 8.22
CA ASP A 317 9.54 -24.87 7.49
C ASP A 317 8.18 -25.46 7.10
N ILE A 318 8.20 -26.50 6.27
CA ILE A 318 6.98 -27.19 5.85
C ILE A 318 6.29 -27.81 7.09
N GLY A 319 4.98 -27.60 7.21
CA GLY A 319 4.19 -27.97 8.38
C GLY A 319 4.05 -26.85 9.42
N ASP A 320 4.86 -25.80 9.35
CA ASP A 320 4.71 -24.65 10.25
C ASP A 320 3.47 -23.83 9.91
N THR A 321 2.95 -23.15 10.93
CA THR A 321 1.81 -22.22 10.79
C THR A 321 2.28 -20.77 10.76
N ILE A 322 1.66 -19.96 9.91
CA ILE A 322 1.82 -18.50 9.85
C ILE A 322 0.46 -17.81 9.71
N GLU A 323 0.32 -16.61 10.25
CA GLU A 323 -0.90 -15.83 10.13
C GLU A 323 -0.91 -15.02 8.82
N VAL A 324 -2.05 -15.05 8.12
CA VAL A 324 -2.25 -14.43 6.81
C VAL A 324 -3.45 -13.49 6.86
N SER A 325 -3.30 -12.28 6.29
CA SER A 325 -4.41 -11.37 6.07
C SER A 325 -5.10 -11.63 4.74
N GLN A 326 -6.26 -11.01 4.54
CA GLN A 326 -6.93 -11.03 3.24
C GLN A 326 -6.03 -10.48 2.12
N PRO A 327 -6.16 -10.99 0.87
CA PRO A 327 -5.66 -10.31 -0.32
C PRO A 327 -6.13 -8.86 -0.36
N ALA A 328 -5.21 -7.97 -0.73
CA ALA A 328 -5.43 -6.54 -0.84
C ALA A 328 -4.49 -5.93 -1.90
N GLY A 329 -4.68 -4.65 -2.19
CA GLY A 329 -3.84 -3.86 -3.08
C GLY A 329 -4.65 -3.32 -4.25
N ASP A 330 -4.29 -2.10 -4.68
CA ASP A 330 -4.88 -1.30 -5.79
C ASP A 330 -4.23 -1.57 -7.17
N PHE A 331 -3.35 -2.57 -7.25
CA PHE A 331 -2.60 -2.92 -8.46
C PHE A 331 -2.94 -4.35 -8.89
N TRP A 332 -3.65 -4.47 -10.01
CA TRP A 332 -3.99 -5.76 -10.60
C TRP A 332 -4.26 -5.62 -12.11
N PHE A 333 -4.23 -6.74 -12.81
CA PHE A 333 -4.66 -6.79 -14.20
C PHE A 333 -6.19 -6.66 -14.29
N GLN A 334 -6.64 -5.66 -15.05
CA GLN A 334 -8.04 -5.42 -15.31
C GLN A 334 -8.45 -6.09 -16.62
N GLU A 335 -9.40 -7.01 -16.55
CA GLU A 335 -10.05 -7.62 -17.71
C GLU A 335 -11.07 -6.66 -18.30
N ASP A 336 -10.57 -5.65 -19.01
CA ASP A 336 -11.35 -4.60 -19.67
C ASP A 336 -11.90 -5.01 -21.05
N GLY A 337 -11.73 -6.27 -21.44
CA GLY A 337 -12.06 -6.78 -22.78
C GLY A 337 -11.21 -6.19 -23.91
N SER A 338 -10.17 -5.43 -23.58
CA SER A 338 -9.34 -4.73 -24.55
C SER A 338 -8.31 -5.65 -25.18
N SER A 339 -8.18 -5.59 -26.51
CA SER A 339 -7.09 -6.23 -27.26
C SER A 339 -5.81 -5.40 -27.30
N LYS A 340 -5.80 -4.21 -26.69
CA LYS A 340 -4.60 -3.34 -26.66
C LYS A 340 -3.43 -4.06 -25.99
N PRO A 341 -2.20 -3.94 -26.53
CA PRO A 341 -1.03 -4.57 -25.92
C PRO A 341 -0.87 -4.21 -24.45
N LEU A 342 -0.52 -5.21 -23.63
CA LEU A 342 -0.19 -5.06 -22.22
C LEU A 342 1.33 -5.03 -22.07
N VAL A 343 1.85 -4.02 -21.38
CA VAL A 343 3.28 -3.92 -21.06
C VAL A 343 3.47 -4.07 -19.56
N LEU A 344 4.25 -5.08 -19.16
CA LEU A 344 4.58 -5.37 -17.76
C LEU A 344 6.07 -5.08 -17.54
N ILE A 345 6.38 -4.20 -16.59
CA ILE A 345 7.77 -3.81 -16.28
C ILE A 345 8.09 -4.16 -14.83
N ALA A 346 9.13 -4.95 -14.63
CA ALA A 346 9.53 -5.44 -13.30
C ALA A 346 11.03 -5.30 -13.06
N GLY A 347 11.40 -4.99 -11.81
CA GLY A 347 12.79 -4.93 -11.34
C GLY A 347 13.02 -5.90 -10.18
N GLY A 348 13.90 -6.87 -10.36
CA GLY A 348 14.26 -7.87 -9.34
C GLY A 348 13.02 -8.65 -8.86
N ILE A 349 12.85 -8.72 -7.54
CA ILE A 349 11.70 -9.43 -6.93
C ILE A 349 10.35 -8.79 -7.24
N GLY A 350 10.31 -7.57 -7.81
CA GLY A 350 9.07 -6.93 -8.28
C GLY A 350 8.39 -7.67 -9.44
N ILE A 351 8.97 -8.76 -9.95
CA ILE A 351 8.36 -9.64 -10.94
C ILE A 351 7.21 -10.49 -10.38
N THR A 352 7.09 -10.63 -9.05
CA THR A 352 6.09 -11.51 -8.43
C THR A 352 4.63 -11.20 -8.80
N PRO A 353 4.12 -9.96 -8.73
CA PRO A 353 2.77 -9.68 -9.22
C PRO A 353 2.65 -9.79 -10.75
N VAL A 354 3.75 -9.59 -11.49
CA VAL A 354 3.78 -9.76 -12.96
C VAL A 354 3.58 -11.23 -13.33
N ILE A 355 4.20 -12.17 -12.60
CA ILE A 355 3.97 -13.61 -12.80
C ILE A 355 2.52 -13.97 -12.51
N SER A 356 1.92 -13.46 -11.43
CA SER A 356 0.50 -13.67 -11.14
C SER A 356 -0.40 -13.23 -12.30
N ILE A 357 -0.13 -12.06 -12.88
CA ILE A 357 -0.83 -11.55 -14.07
C ILE A 357 -0.61 -12.44 -15.29
N LEU A 358 0.64 -12.84 -15.57
CA LEU A 358 0.97 -13.67 -16.72
C LEU A 358 0.32 -15.05 -16.63
N GLU A 359 0.45 -15.72 -15.50
CA GLU A 359 -0.19 -17.02 -15.29
C GLU A 359 -1.70 -16.92 -15.45
N HIS A 360 -2.33 -15.85 -14.94
CA HIS A 360 -3.77 -15.64 -15.10
C HIS A 360 -4.18 -15.48 -16.56
N ILE A 361 -3.44 -14.67 -17.33
CA ILE A 361 -3.69 -14.45 -18.77
C ILE A 361 -3.57 -15.77 -19.55
N VAL A 362 -2.52 -16.55 -19.28
CA VAL A 362 -2.25 -17.82 -19.97
C VAL A 362 -3.30 -18.87 -19.61
N GLN A 363 -3.60 -19.05 -18.32
CA GLN A 363 -4.55 -20.06 -17.86
C GLN A 363 -5.97 -19.81 -18.39
N ASN A 364 -6.37 -18.54 -18.47
CA ASN A 364 -7.69 -18.15 -18.97
C ASN A 364 -7.71 -17.88 -20.48
N LYS A 365 -6.59 -18.09 -21.18
CA LYS A 365 -6.45 -17.88 -22.64
C LYS A 365 -6.93 -16.50 -23.08
N ILE A 366 -6.59 -15.47 -22.30
CA ILE A 366 -7.02 -14.10 -22.56
C ILE A 366 -6.29 -13.60 -23.82
N PRO A 367 -7.02 -13.20 -24.89
CA PRO A 367 -6.42 -12.90 -26.19
C PRO A 367 -5.78 -11.49 -26.20
N ARG A 368 -4.68 -11.33 -25.48
CA ARG A 368 -3.97 -10.04 -25.33
C ARG A 368 -2.49 -10.21 -25.61
N HIS A 369 -1.94 -9.35 -26.46
CA HIS A 369 -0.50 -9.31 -26.68
C HIS A 369 0.22 -8.75 -25.45
N VAL A 370 1.07 -9.54 -24.81
CA VAL A 370 1.79 -9.14 -23.59
C VAL A 370 3.29 -9.00 -23.86
N THR A 371 3.89 -7.92 -23.40
CA THR A 371 5.35 -7.72 -23.42
C THR A 371 5.85 -7.52 -22.00
N VAL A 372 6.84 -8.31 -21.60
CA VAL A 372 7.43 -8.28 -20.26
C VAL A 372 8.86 -7.74 -20.33
N PHE A 373 9.13 -6.66 -19.61
CA PHE A 373 10.47 -6.14 -19.38
C PHE A 373 10.89 -6.46 -17.94
N ALA A 374 11.74 -7.46 -17.75
CA ALA A 374 12.28 -7.84 -16.46
C ALA A 374 13.76 -7.42 -16.36
N SER A 375 14.11 -6.68 -15.31
CA SER A 375 15.49 -6.27 -15.04
C SER A 375 16.00 -6.89 -13.75
N VAL A 376 17.14 -7.58 -13.83
CA VAL A 376 17.83 -8.17 -12.68
C VAL A 376 19.30 -7.77 -12.70
N ARG A 377 19.96 -7.80 -11.53
CA ARG A 377 21.39 -7.44 -11.43
C ARG A 377 22.33 -8.49 -12.02
N SER A 378 21.89 -9.75 -12.05
CA SER A 378 22.60 -10.87 -12.66
C SER A 378 21.63 -12.04 -12.85
N SER A 379 21.96 -12.97 -13.75
CA SER A 379 21.17 -14.19 -13.99
C SER A 379 20.98 -15.06 -12.74
N LYS A 380 21.90 -14.98 -11.77
CA LYS A 380 21.77 -15.67 -10.46
C LYS A 380 20.61 -15.14 -9.59
N LEU A 381 20.01 -14.02 -9.98
CA LEU A 381 18.91 -13.36 -9.27
C LEU A 381 17.66 -13.22 -10.14
N GLU A 382 17.54 -14.07 -11.17
CA GLU A 382 16.41 -14.13 -12.10
C GLU A 382 15.46 -15.27 -11.68
N PRO A 383 14.46 -15.01 -10.82
CA PRO A 383 13.44 -16.02 -10.54
C PRO A 383 12.55 -16.21 -11.78
N TYR A 384 11.93 -17.38 -11.92
CA TYR A 384 10.98 -17.69 -13.00
C TYR A 384 11.53 -17.70 -14.43
N SER A 385 12.86 -17.75 -14.63
CA SER A 385 13.44 -17.69 -15.99
C SER A 385 12.88 -18.79 -16.91
N GLU A 386 12.80 -20.03 -16.44
CA GLU A 386 12.23 -21.13 -17.24
C GLU A 386 10.72 -20.97 -17.47
N ALA A 387 9.95 -20.65 -16.42
CA ALA A 387 8.51 -20.42 -16.55
C ALA A 387 8.18 -19.29 -17.55
N LEU A 388 8.97 -18.21 -17.56
CA LEU A 388 8.80 -17.12 -18.53
C LEU A 388 9.10 -17.56 -19.96
N LYS A 389 10.12 -18.41 -20.18
CA LYS A 389 10.42 -18.98 -21.49
C LYS A 389 9.29 -19.91 -21.96
N GLU A 390 8.79 -20.77 -21.08
CA GLU A 390 7.67 -21.67 -21.39
C GLU A 390 6.39 -20.90 -21.76
N ILE A 391 6.06 -19.86 -20.99
CA ILE A 391 4.91 -18.98 -21.28
C ILE A 391 5.07 -18.29 -22.64
N ALA A 392 6.28 -17.80 -22.96
CA ALA A 392 6.57 -17.11 -24.20
C ALA A 392 6.58 -18.01 -25.45
N VAL A 393 6.81 -19.31 -25.30
CA VAL A 393 6.72 -20.28 -26.42
C VAL A 393 5.29 -20.76 -26.65
N SER A 394 4.47 -20.78 -25.60
CA SER A 394 3.13 -21.38 -25.61
C SER A 394 2.00 -20.43 -26.02
N ASN A 395 2.29 -19.14 -26.20
CA ASN A 395 1.35 -18.08 -26.59
C ASN A 395 1.99 -17.20 -27.67
#